data_AF-A0ABD6E7C5-F1
#
_entry.id   AF-A0ABD6E7C5-F1
#
_cell.length_a   1.000
_cell.length_b   1.000
_cell.length_c   1.000
_cell.angle_alpha   90.00
_cell.angle_beta   90.00
_cell.angle_gamma   90.00
#
_symmetry.space_group_name_H-M   'P 1'
#
loop_
_entity.id
_entity.type
_entity.pdbx_description
1 polymer ?
#
loop_
_entity_poly.entity_id
_entity_poly.type
_entity_poly.pdbx_seq_one_letter_code
_entity_poly.pdbx_strand_id
1 'polypeptide(L)'
;MIQYQQVKETLRNEDDFHKMECLTLALKAYSLTDILDLIIEVSVESPSFILTESVLSCLKTEFALLGAETAVHCFKKWIRLAEANLLNSRNLCALIDFAVRSVSVMGNAKWRSAIRTELPHLHNALRNLRKYGFAGLLSRSLLYVIIYEASYCDSANYEELTSCWSMLLLSKGASQSPLLNLSSFLVDSAVGNDYSAHLMILFSKEDDFLEIDVSPEDSVICERTQFFSLLLSHLAAIIPHLSSLQTLILMRALVQFHSKNGTVSIFVEGFTRTRNQKYILV
;
A
#
# COMPACT_ATOMS: atom_id res chain seq x y z
N MET A 1 -30.61 -11.10 -13.85
CA MET A 1 -29.39 -11.69 -13.28
C MET A 1 -28.25 -11.32 -14.22
N ILE A 2 -27.23 -10.61 -13.75
CA ILE A 2 -26.09 -10.19 -14.59
C ILE A 2 -25.26 -11.42 -14.96
N GLN A 3 -24.90 -11.60 -16.23
CA GLN A 3 -24.14 -12.76 -16.67
C GLN A 3 -22.64 -12.57 -16.38
N TYR A 4 -21.95 -13.64 -15.98
CA TYR A 4 -20.52 -13.60 -15.66
C TYR A 4 -19.67 -13.03 -16.81
N GLN A 5 -19.99 -13.37 -18.07
CA GLN A 5 -19.28 -12.80 -19.22
C GLN A 5 -19.54 -11.32 -19.42
N GLN A 6 -20.76 -10.86 -19.14
CA GLN A 6 -21.08 -9.44 -19.20
C GLN A 6 -20.23 -8.65 -18.18
N VAL A 7 -20.04 -9.20 -16.98
CA VAL A 7 -19.15 -8.60 -15.97
C VAL A 7 -17.70 -8.55 -16.49
N LYS A 8 -17.21 -9.65 -17.08
CA LYS A 8 -15.87 -9.76 -17.65
C LYS A 8 -15.62 -8.71 -18.74
N GLU A 9 -16.57 -8.53 -19.65
CA GLU A 9 -16.50 -7.55 -20.73
C GLU A 9 -16.55 -6.10 -20.22
N THR A 10 -17.46 -5.79 -19.29
CA THR A 10 -17.54 -4.46 -18.68
C THR A 10 -16.25 -4.09 -17.95
N LEU A 11 -15.67 -5.04 -17.18
CA LEU A 11 -14.40 -4.80 -16.50
C LEU A 11 -13.25 -4.46 -17.46
N ARG A 12 -13.28 -5.00 -18.69
CA ARG A 12 -12.21 -4.79 -19.68
C ARG A 12 -12.32 -3.46 -20.40
N ASN A 13 -13.52 -3.11 -20.83
CA ASN A 13 -13.70 -2.17 -21.92
C ASN A 13 -14.28 -0.84 -21.47
N GLU A 14 -14.92 -0.80 -20.30
CA GLU A 14 -15.66 0.38 -19.86
C GLU A 14 -14.85 1.27 -18.92
N ASP A 15 -15.38 2.48 -18.66
CA ASP A 15 -14.82 3.40 -17.68
C ASP A 15 -15.04 2.95 -16.23
N ASP A 16 -14.41 3.64 -15.28
CA ASP A 16 -14.49 3.31 -13.85
C ASP A 16 -15.92 3.39 -13.29
N PHE A 17 -16.76 4.30 -13.79
CA PHE A 17 -18.14 4.44 -13.32
C PHE A 17 -18.93 3.16 -13.63
N HIS A 18 -18.86 2.69 -14.88
CA HIS A 18 -19.54 1.48 -15.31
C HIS A 18 -18.95 0.22 -14.66
N LYS A 19 -17.62 0.16 -14.46
CA LYS A 19 -16.98 -0.93 -13.70
C LYS A 19 -17.51 -1.02 -12.28
N MET A 20 -17.62 0.11 -11.58
CA MET A 20 -18.11 0.17 -10.20
C MET A 20 -19.58 -0.27 -10.11
N GLU A 21 -20.44 0.22 -10.99
CA GLU A 21 -21.85 -0.18 -11.03
C GLU A 21 -21.99 -1.69 -11.29
N CYS A 22 -21.24 -2.20 -12.27
CA CYS A 22 -21.23 -3.62 -12.63
C CYS A 22 -20.73 -4.50 -11.48
N LEU A 23 -19.63 -4.15 -10.81
CA LEU A 23 -19.14 -4.86 -9.64
C LEU A 23 -20.13 -4.85 -8.49
N THR A 24 -20.79 -3.72 -8.23
CA THR A 24 -21.80 -3.60 -7.17
C THR A 24 -22.99 -4.52 -7.44
N LEU A 25 -23.40 -4.67 -8.71
CA LEU A 25 -24.45 -5.62 -9.10
C LEU A 25 -23.96 -7.07 -9.03
N ALA A 26 -22.72 -7.33 -9.45
CA ALA A 26 -22.12 -8.66 -9.45
C ALA A 26 -21.93 -9.21 -8.02
N LEU A 27 -21.51 -8.37 -7.07
CA LEU A 27 -21.38 -8.74 -5.65
C LEU A 27 -22.71 -9.13 -5.00
N LYS A 28 -23.86 -8.67 -5.53
CA LYS A 28 -25.19 -9.10 -5.07
C LYS A 28 -25.60 -10.46 -5.65
N ALA A 29 -24.94 -10.90 -6.72
CA ALA A 29 -25.32 -12.08 -7.48
C ALA A 29 -24.35 -13.26 -7.34
N TYR A 30 -23.09 -13.00 -7.01
CA TYR A 30 -22.00 -13.98 -6.95
C TYR A 30 -21.26 -13.90 -5.62
N SER A 31 -20.50 -14.94 -5.28
CA SER A 31 -19.62 -14.88 -4.11
C SER A 31 -18.45 -13.93 -4.36
N LEU A 32 -17.93 -13.32 -3.29
CA LEU A 32 -16.74 -12.47 -3.39
C LEU A 32 -15.56 -13.21 -4.03
N THR A 33 -15.38 -14.49 -3.73
CA THR A 33 -14.29 -15.30 -4.30
C THR A 33 -14.40 -15.41 -5.82
N ASP A 34 -15.61 -15.61 -6.35
CA ASP A 34 -15.85 -15.65 -7.81
C ASP A 34 -15.55 -14.30 -8.46
N ILE A 35 -15.94 -13.19 -7.81
CA ILE A 35 -15.66 -11.84 -8.30
C ILE A 35 -14.15 -11.53 -8.28
N LEU A 36 -13.45 -11.93 -7.23
CA LEU A 36 -11.99 -11.76 -7.14
C LEU A 36 -11.28 -12.58 -8.22
N ASP A 37 -11.73 -13.82 -8.46
CA ASP A 37 -11.20 -14.66 -9.53
C ASP A 37 -11.42 -14.06 -10.91
N LEU A 38 -12.58 -13.45 -11.15
CA LEU A 38 -12.86 -12.71 -12.37
C LEU A 38 -11.94 -11.49 -12.55
N ILE A 39 -11.75 -10.69 -11.49
CA ILE A 39 -10.84 -9.53 -11.52
C ILE A 39 -9.42 -9.96 -11.85
N ILE A 40 -8.96 -11.08 -11.27
CA ILE A 40 -7.64 -11.66 -11.56
C ILE A 40 -7.57 -12.12 -13.02
N GLU A 41 -8.56 -12.86 -13.50
CA GLU A 41 -8.64 -13.35 -14.87
C GLU A 41 -8.56 -12.18 -15.86
N VAL A 42 -9.33 -11.12 -15.64
CA VAL A 42 -9.27 -9.90 -16.46
C VAL A 42 -7.90 -9.22 -16.35
N SER A 43 -7.30 -9.15 -15.16
CA SER A 43 -5.97 -8.55 -14.95
C SER A 43 -4.85 -9.31 -15.66
N VAL A 44 -4.96 -10.62 -15.79
CA VAL A 44 -3.97 -11.45 -16.48
C VAL A 44 -4.17 -11.38 -18.01
N GLU A 45 -5.41 -11.42 -18.47
CA GLU A 45 -5.74 -11.42 -19.90
C GLU A 45 -5.65 -10.04 -20.57
N SER A 46 -5.85 -8.95 -19.82
CA SER A 46 -5.91 -7.58 -20.36
C SER A 46 -4.98 -6.63 -19.60
N PRO A 47 -3.76 -6.35 -20.13
CA PRO A 47 -2.84 -5.40 -19.52
C PRO A 47 -3.35 -3.95 -19.47
N SER A 48 -4.33 -3.60 -20.33
CA SER A 48 -4.98 -2.28 -20.32
C SER A 48 -6.00 -2.12 -19.21
N PHE A 49 -6.44 -3.22 -18.58
CA PHE A 49 -7.32 -3.14 -17.42
C PHE A 49 -6.54 -2.64 -16.20
N ILE A 50 -6.94 -1.49 -15.68
CA ILE A 50 -6.34 -0.89 -14.48
C ILE A 50 -7.36 -0.94 -13.35
N LEU A 51 -6.97 -1.57 -12.24
CA LEU A 51 -7.76 -1.64 -11.02
C LEU A 51 -7.52 -0.37 -10.18
N THR A 52 -8.33 0.66 -10.39
CA THR A 52 -8.17 1.96 -9.71
C THR A 52 -8.67 1.92 -8.26
N GLU A 53 -8.30 2.92 -7.45
CA GLU A 53 -8.75 3.00 -6.04
C GLU A 53 -10.28 3.13 -5.94
N SER A 54 -10.94 3.81 -6.89
CA SER A 54 -12.41 3.90 -6.98
C SER A 54 -13.04 2.53 -7.15
N VAL A 55 -12.53 1.73 -8.10
CA VAL A 55 -13.00 0.36 -8.33
C VAL A 55 -12.73 -0.54 -7.12
N LEU A 56 -11.55 -0.44 -6.50
CA LEU A 56 -11.21 -1.18 -5.28
C LEU A 56 -12.14 -0.85 -4.12
N SER A 57 -12.55 0.42 -3.99
CA SER A 57 -13.40 0.86 -2.88
C SER A 57 -14.74 0.13 -2.82
N CYS A 58 -15.27 -0.34 -3.97
CA CYS A 58 -16.47 -1.17 -4.03
C CYS A 58 -16.31 -2.52 -3.31
N LEU A 59 -15.07 -3.00 -3.14
CA LEU A 59 -14.76 -4.26 -2.48
C LEU A 59 -14.49 -4.07 -0.97
N LYS A 60 -14.37 -2.83 -0.47
CA LYS A 60 -13.87 -2.56 0.90
C LYS A 60 -14.65 -3.31 1.97
N THR A 61 -15.98 -3.25 1.92
CA THR A 61 -16.86 -3.90 2.89
C THR A 61 -16.74 -5.42 2.82
N GLU A 62 -16.63 -5.96 1.61
CA GLU A 62 -16.52 -7.39 1.37
C GLU A 62 -15.19 -7.95 1.88
N PHE A 63 -14.09 -7.22 1.70
CA PHE A 63 -12.79 -7.57 2.26
C PHE A 63 -12.79 -7.55 3.80
N ALA A 64 -13.50 -6.61 4.42
CA ALA A 64 -13.62 -6.56 5.88
C ALA A 64 -14.32 -7.79 6.47
N LEU A 65 -15.14 -8.47 5.66
CA LEU A 65 -15.89 -9.69 6.04
C LEU A 65 -15.16 -10.99 5.67
N LEU A 66 -13.99 -10.93 5.01
CA LEU A 66 -13.25 -12.12 4.63
C LEU A 66 -12.80 -12.92 5.86
N GLY A 67 -13.16 -14.21 5.86
CA GLY A 67 -12.66 -15.17 6.82
C GLY A 67 -11.14 -15.36 6.71
N ALA A 68 -10.51 -15.70 7.83
CA ALA A 68 -9.06 -15.72 7.95
C ALA A 68 -8.36 -16.64 6.93
N GLU A 69 -8.87 -17.85 6.77
CA GLU A 69 -8.34 -18.85 5.83
C GLU A 69 -8.54 -18.42 4.38
N THR A 70 -9.71 -17.85 4.05
CA THR A 70 -10.02 -17.37 2.70
C THR A 70 -9.09 -16.23 2.30
N ALA A 71 -8.87 -15.26 3.20
CA ALA A 71 -7.93 -14.17 2.97
C ALA A 71 -6.53 -14.72 2.65
N VAL A 72 -5.99 -15.59 3.52
CA VAL A 72 -4.67 -16.21 3.33
C VAL A 72 -4.58 -16.98 2.01
N HIS A 73 -5.61 -17.75 1.67
CA HIS A 73 -5.66 -18.50 0.43
C HIS A 73 -5.61 -17.58 -0.80
N CYS A 74 -6.48 -16.56 -0.85
CA CYS A 74 -6.54 -15.58 -1.92
C CYS A 74 -5.20 -14.84 -2.07
N PHE A 75 -4.61 -14.38 -0.97
CA PHE A 75 -3.31 -13.70 -0.98
C PHE A 75 -2.20 -14.57 -1.53
N LYS A 76 -2.07 -15.82 -1.07
CA LYS A 76 -1.05 -16.74 -1.61
C LYS A 76 -1.25 -17.00 -3.10
N LYS A 77 -2.50 -17.07 -3.56
CA LYS A 77 -2.82 -17.16 -4.99
C LYS A 77 -2.35 -15.91 -5.74
N TRP A 78 -2.62 -14.70 -5.23
CA TRP A 78 -2.18 -13.44 -5.84
C TRP A 78 -0.68 -13.29 -5.89
N ILE A 79 0.04 -13.65 -4.83
CA ILE A 79 1.50 -13.63 -4.80
C ILE A 79 2.07 -14.53 -5.89
N ARG A 80 1.64 -15.80 -5.96
CA ARG A 80 2.12 -16.74 -6.99
C ARG A 80 1.87 -16.24 -8.40
N LEU A 81 0.70 -15.64 -8.65
CA LEU A 81 0.37 -15.07 -9.96
C LEU A 81 1.22 -13.83 -10.27
N ALA A 82 1.48 -12.98 -9.27
CA ALA A 82 2.33 -11.80 -9.42
C ALA A 82 3.79 -12.18 -9.69
N GLU A 83 4.30 -13.22 -9.02
CA GLU A 83 5.63 -13.78 -9.24
C GLU A 83 5.76 -14.41 -10.65
N ALA A 84 4.72 -15.11 -11.11
CA ALA A 84 4.69 -15.68 -12.45
C ALA A 84 4.64 -14.61 -13.56
N ASN A 85 4.16 -13.40 -13.27
CA ASN A 85 3.97 -12.33 -14.25
C ASN A 85 4.42 -10.96 -13.72
N LEU A 86 5.68 -10.87 -13.26
CA LEU A 86 6.24 -9.68 -12.59
C LEU A 86 6.09 -8.38 -13.39
N LEU A 87 6.14 -8.43 -14.73
CA LEU A 87 6.04 -7.23 -15.57
C LEU A 87 4.64 -6.61 -15.57
N ASN A 88 3.61 -7.44 -15.39
CA ASN A 88 2.20 -7.07 -15.46
C ASN A 88 1.45 -7.32 -14.14
N SER A 89 2.16 -7.38 -13.01
CA SER A 89 1.58 -7.67 -11.68
C SER A 89 0.94 -6.45 -10.99
N ARG A 90 0.74 -5.35 -11.73
CA ARG A 90 0.22 -4.06 -11.22
C ARG A 90 -1.07 -4.22 -10.42
N ASN A 91 -2.10 -4.82 -11.01
CA ASN A 91 -3.40 -4.99 -10.36
C ASN A 91 -3.33 -5.93 -9.16
N LEU A 92 -2.48 -6.97 -9.24
CA LEU A 92 -2.28 -7.89 -8.12
C LEU A 92 -1.62 -7.17 -6.93
N CYS A 93 -0.64 -6.31 -7.18
CA CYS A 93 -0.01 -5.51 -6.12
C CYS A 93 -1.01 -4.52 -5.50
N ALA A 94 -1.84 -3.87 -6.30
CA ALA A 94 -2.91 -2.98 -5.82
C ALA A 94 -3.96 -3.74 -4.99
N LEU A 95 -4.36 -4.93 -5.45
CA LEU A 95 -5.31 -5.79 -4.73
C LEU A 95 -4.74 -6.28 -3.40
N ILE A 96 -3.45 -6.66 -3.37
CA ILE A 96 -2.75 -7.04 -2.15
C ILE A 96 -2.73 -5.88 -1.15
N ASP A 97 -2.30 -4.69 -1.57
CA ASP A 97 -2.27 -3.52 -0.67
C ASP A 97 -3.65 -3.17 -0.14
N PHE A 98 -4.66 -3.19 -1.00
CA PHE A 98 -6.04 -2.95 -0.61
C PHE A 98 -6.57 -4.00 0.38
N ALA A 99 -6.26 -5.28 0.14
CA ALA A 99 -6.63 -6.38 1.03
C ALA A 99 -6.01 -6.22 2.41
N VAL A 100 -4.72 -5.86 2.48
CA VAL A 100 -4.02 -5.68 3.76
C VAL A 100 -4.63 -4.53 4.57
N ARG A 101 -5.04 -3.44 3.91
CA ARG A 101 -5.73 -2.32 4.55
C ARG A 101 -7.16 -2.65 4.99
N SER A 102 -7.84 -3.55 4.27
CA SER A 102 -9.28 -3.79 4.44
C SER A 102 -9.62 -5.00 5.30
N VAL A 103 -8.82 -6.07 5.24
CA VAL A 103 -8.99 -7.25 6.08
C VAL A 103 -8.53 -6.90 7.49
N SER A 104 -9.28 -7.32 8.51
CA SER A 104 -8.87 -7.13 9.91
C SER A 104 -7.55 -7.83 10.19
N VAL A 105 -6.46 -7.05 10.13
CA VAL A 105 -5.10 -7.46 10.51
C VAL A 105 -5.07 -7.86 11.99
N MET A 106 -5.99 -7.33 12.79
CA MET A 106 -6.04 -7.53 14.23
C MET A 106 -6.32 -8.99 14.64
N GLY A 107 -7.31 -9.61 14.02
CA GLY A 107 -7.80 -10.93 14.44
C GLY A 107 -7.05 -12.12 13.85
N ASN A 108 -6.10 -11.92 12.94
CA ASN A 108 -5.62 -13.00 12.07
C ASN A 108 -4.09 -13.13 12.03
N ALA A 109 -3.55 -13.91 12.98
CA ALA A 109 -2.11 -14.19 13.03
C ALA A 109 -1.57 -14.92 11.79
N LYS A 110 -2.36 -15.81 11.18
CA LYS A 110 -1.96 -16.51 9.95
C LYS A 110 -1.80 -15.56 8.77
N TRP A 111 -2.70 -14.58 8.66
CA TRP A 111 -2.63 -13.51 7.67
C TRP A 111 -1.38 -12.65 7.84
N ARG A 112 -1.13 -12.17 9.06
CA ARG A 112 0.07 -11.39 9.37
C ARG A 112 1.34 -12.17 9.07
N SER A 113 1.41 -13.43 9.50
CA SER A 113 2.53 -14.32 9.19
C SER A 113 2.74 -14.48 7.68
N ALA A 114 1.68 -14.76 6.92
CA ALA A 114 1.77 -14.88 5.46
C ALA A 114 2.28 -13.60 4.79
N ILE A 115 1.83 -12.42 5.24
CA ILE A 115 2.32 -11.13 4.72
C ILE A 115 3.82 -10.97 5.00
N ARG A 116 4.25 -11.22 6.24
CA ARG A 116 5.66 -11.10 6.64
C ARG A 116 6.56 -12.07 5.87
N THR A 117 6.10 -13.27 5.55
CA THR A 117 6.91 -14.26 4.84
C THR A 117 6.94 -14.05 3.33
N GLU A 118 5.80 -13.72 2.71
CA GLU A 118 5.67 -13.77 1.25
C GLU A 118 6.00 -12.42 0.57
N LEU A 119 5.63 -11.28 1.19
CA LEU A 119 5.82 -9.96 0.57
C LEU A 119 7.29 -9.59 0.29
N PRO A 120 8.26 -9.86 1.18
CA PRO A 120 9.64 -9.43 0.94
C PRO A 120 10.25 -10.00 -0.34
N HIS A 121 9.93 -11.24 -0.69
CA HIS A 121 10.42 -11.88 -1.91
C HIS A 121 9.89 -11.20 -3.16
N LEU A 122 8.56 -11.02 -3.25
CA LEU A 122 7.94 -10.34 -4.38
C LEU A 122 8.39 -8.87 -4.50
N HIS A 123 8.49 -8.15 -3.37
CA HIS A 123 9.03 -6.79 -3.34
C HIS A 123 10.41 -6.70 -3.98
N ASN A 124 11.33 -7.57 -3.57
CA ASN A 124 12.70 -7.55 -4.06
C ASN A 124 12.78 -7.89 -5.56
N ALA A 125 11.98 -8.85 -6.02
CA ALA A 125 11.86 -9.16 -7.44
C ALA A 125 11.40 -7.95 -8.26
N LEU A 126 10.38 -7.23 -7.80
CA LEU A 126 9.84 -6.03 -8.46
C LEU A 126 10.83 -4.86 -8.46
N ARG A 127 11.52 -4.62 -7.33
CA ARG A 127 12.59 -3.59 -7.25
C ARG A 127 13.74 -3.88 -8.20
N ASN A 128 14.17 -5.13 -8.32
CA ASN A 128 15.22 -5.52 -9.26
C ASN A 128 14.82 -5.27 -10.73
N LEU A 129 13.52 -5.34 -11.04
CA LEU A 129 12.95 -4.96 -12.34
C LEU A 129 12.62 -3.47 -12.47
N ARG A 130 13.01 -2.64 -11.49
CA ARG A 130 12.72 -1.20 -11.42
C ARG A 130 11.22 -0.86 -11.42
N LYS A 131 10.37 -1.80 -10.98
CA LYS A 131 8.93 -1.59 -10.78
C LYS A 131 8.68 -0.98 -9.39
N TYR A 132 9.27 0.20 -9.14
CA TYR A 132 9.30 0.82 -7.81
C TYR A 132 7.91 1.12 -7.25
N GLY A 133 6.97 1.53 -8.11
CA GLY A 133 5.59 1.77 -7.71
C GLY A 133 4.86 0.54 -7.17
N PHE A 134 5.12 -0.62 -7.77
CA PHE A 134 4.51 -1.89 -7.35
C PHE A 134 5.14 -2.35 -6.04
N ALA A 135 6.47 -2.27 -5.94
CA ALA A 135 7.20 -2.56 -4.73
C ALA A 135 6.79 -1.64 -3.57
N GLY A 136 6.53 -0.37 -3.85
CA GLY A 136 6.06 0.61 -2.86
C GLY A 136 4.76 0.18 -2.16
N LEU A 137 3.77 -0.33 -2.92
CA LEU A 137 2.53 -0.88 -2.36
C LEU A 137 2.80 -2.05 -1.40
N LEU A 138 3.70 -2.97 -1.77
CA LEU A 138 4.04 -4.11 -0.93
C LEU A 138 4.80 -3.68 0.34
N SER A 139 5.69 -2.70 0.24
CA SER A 139 6.40 -2.18 1.41
C SER A 139 5.46 -1.50 2.40
N ARG A 140 4.47 -0.74 1.92
CA ARG A 140 3.41 -0.16 2.76
C ARG A 140 2.54 -1.22 3.42
N SER A 141 2.17 -2.25 2.66
CA SER A 141 1.42 -3.40 3.18
C SER A 141 2.16 -4.07 4.34
N LEU A 142 3.45 -4.32 4.17
CA LEU A 142 4.29 -4.90 5.23
C LEU A 142 4.41 -3.96 6.43
N LEU A 143 4.61 -2.66 6.18
CA LEU A 143 4.70 -1.63 7.21
C LEU A 143 3.46 -1.65 8.13
N TYR A 144 2.25 -1.70 7.56
CA TYR A 144 1.02 -1.75 8.35
C TYR A 144 0.99 -2.95 9.29
N VAL A 145 1.41 -4.13 8.82
CA VAL A 145 1.47 -5.34 9.65
C VAL A 145 2.51 -5.20 10.76
N ILE A 146 3.70 -4.67 10.45
CA ILE A 146 4.78 -4.52 11.44
C ILE A 146 4.39 -3.51 12.52
N ILE A 147 3.90 -2.31 12.15
CA ILE A 147 3.44 -1.31 13.12
C ILE A 147 2.32 -1.89 13.99
N TYR A 148 1.39 -2.64 13.38
CA TYR A 148 0.32 -3.28 14.12
C TYR A 148 0.86 -4.27 15.16
N GLU A 149 1.73 -5.20 14.75
CA GLU A 149 2.29 -6.19 15.68
C GLU A 149 3.10 -5.51 16.79
N ALA A 150 3.96 -4.55 16.45
CA ALA A 150 4.76 -3.82 17.44
C ALA A 150 3.92 -3.02 18.44
N SER A 151 2.76 -2.50 18.03
CA SER A 151 1.94 -1.62 18.88
C SER A 151 0.86 -2.33 19.67
N TYR A 152 0.35 -3.47 19.19
CA TYR A 152 -0.88 -4.08 19.70
C TYR A 152 -0.78 -5.58 20.03
N CYS A 153 0.33 -6.24 19.71
CA CYS A 153 0.52 -7.66 20.05
C CYS A 153 1.48 -7.79 21.25
N ASP A 154 0.96 -8.22 22.40
CA ASP A 154 1.75 -8.38 23.63
C ASP A 154 2.95 -9.34 23.49
N SER A 155 2.87 -10.30 22.56
CA SER A 155 3.90 -11.30 22.29
C SER A 155 4.68 -11.03 20.99
N ALA A 156 4.73 -9.77 20.54
CA ALA A 156 5.45 -9.41 19.32
C ALA A 156 6.96 -9.65 19.47
N ASN A 157 7.55 -10.33 18.49
CA ASN A 157 8.99 -10.53 18.42
C ASN A 157 9.63 -9.41 17.59
N TYR A 158 10.18 -8.40 18.26
CA TYR A 158 10.74 -7.22 17.57
C TYR A 158 11.94 -7.56 16.69
N GLU A 159 12.78 -8.52 17.08
CA GLU A 159 13.89 -8.99 16.24
C GLU A 159 13.38 -9.60 14.94
N GLU A 160 12.31 -10.40 15.01
CA GLU A 160 11.68 -10.98 13.82
C GLU A 160 11.04 -9.91 12.93
N LEU A 161 10.39 -8.90 13.52
CA LEU A 161 9.83 -7.76 12.79
C LEU A 161 10.91 -6.95 12.07
N THR A 162 12.00 -6.62 12.77
CA THR A 162 13.15 -5.91 12.17
C THR A 162 13.82 -6.76 11.09
N SER A 163 14.04 -8.05 11.35
CA SER A 163 14.60 -8.97 10.36
C SER A 163 13.71 -9.03 9.11
N CYS A 164 12.39 -9.10 9.30
CA CYS A 164 11.44 -9.10 8.19
C CYS A 164 11.54 -7.83 7.34
N TRP A 165 11.59 -6.66 7.97
CA TRP A 165 11.74 -5.38 7.26
C TRP A 165 13.08 -5.28 6.53
N SER A 166 14.17 -5.71 7.17
CA SER A 166 15.53 -5.65 6.62
C SER A 166 15.67 -6.38 5.29
N MET A 167 14.85 -7.41 5.05
CA MET A 167 14.81 -8.12 3.77
C MET A 167 14.45 -7.20 2.60
N LEU A 168 13.63 -6.16 2.80
CA LEU A 168 13.28 -5.20 1.74
C LEU A 168 14.49 -4.34 1.33
N LEU A 169 15.39 -4.11 2.28
CA LEU A 169 16.56 -3.25 2.12
C LEU A 169 17.72 -3.94 1.38
N LEU A 170 17.62 -5.24 1.11
CA LEU A 170 18.60 -6.01 0.35
C LEU A 170 18.63 -5.66 -1.14
N SER A 171 17.57 -5.06 -1.67
CA SER A 171 17.45 -4.74 -3.10
C SER A 171 18.28 -3.51 -3.49
N LYS A 172 18.81 -3.51 -4.73
CA LYS A 172 19.58 -2.36 -5.24
C LYS A 172 18.71 -1.11 -5.27
N GLY A 173 19.23 -0.01 -4.72
CA GLY A 173 18.52 1.27 -4.67
C GLY A 173 17.45 1.37 -3.58
N ALA A 174 17.28 0.36 -2.71
CA ALA A 174 16.32 0.43 -1.60
C ALA A 174 16.61 1.61 -0.66
N SER A 175 17.88 1.82 -0.30
CA SER A 175 18.33 2.93 0.56
C SER A 175 18.16 4.31 -0.07
N GLN A 176 17.91 4.38 -1.39
CA GLN A 176 17.72 5.64 -2.11
C GLN A 176 16.25 6.03 -2.23
N SER A 177 15.30 5.13 -1.90
CA SER A 177 13.87 5.43 -1.99
C SER A 177 13.41 6.29 -0.80
N PRO A 178 12.82 7.48 -1.04
CA PRO A 178 12.22 8.28 0.03
C PRO A 178 11.10 7.53 0.76
N LEU A 179 10.28 6.76 0.03
CA LEU A 179 9.21 5.94 0.59
C LEU A 179 9.76 4.87 1.53
N LEU A 180 10.81 4.14 1.14
CA LEU A 180 11.40 3.12 2.01
C LEU A 180 12.13 3.74 3.21
N ASN A 181 12.80 4.88 3.06
CA ASN A 181 13.42 5.56 4.19
C ASN A 181 12.38 6.04 5.21
N LEU A 182 11.28 6.64 4.74
CA LEU A 182 10.17 7.03 5.62
C LEU A 182 9.53 5.81 6.29
N SER A 183 9.30 4.74 5.54
CA SER A 183 8.74 3.50 6.08
C SER A 183 9.69 2.84 7.09
N SER A 184 11.00 2.86 6.84
CA SER A 184 12.00 2.31 7.77
C SER A 184 12.07 3.11 9.06
N PHE A 185 12.03 4.45 8.98
CA PHE A 185 11.88 5.31 10.15
C PHE A 185 10.65 4.91 11.00
N LEU A 186 9.51 4.66 10.36
CA LEU A 186 8.29 4.27 11.07
C LEU A 186 8.40 2.87 11.69
N VAL A 187 9.02 1.91 11.00
CA VAL A 187 9.30 0.58 11.57
C VAL A 187 10.20 0.69 12.79
N ASP A 188 11.36 1.33 12.65
CA ASP A 188 12.35 1.44 13.72
C ASP A 188 11.80 2.21 14.92
N SER A 189 11.03 3.26 14.69
CA SER A 189 10.30 3.99 15.75
C SER A 189 9.29 3.09 16.48
N ALA A 190 8.55 2.24 15.75
CA ALA A 190 7.56 1.34 16.34
C ALA A 190 8.20 0.21 17.17
N VAL A 191 9.35 -0.33 16.75
CA VAL A 191 10.05 -1.41 17.46
C VAL A 191 11.08 -0.91 18.49
N GLY A 192 11.33 0.40 18.55
CA GLY A 192 12.26 1.02 19.51
C GLY A 192 13.75 0.98 19.11
N ASN A 193 14.05 0.83 17.82
CA ASN A 193 15.41 0.90 17.27
C ASN A 193 15.85 2.35 17.02
N ASP A 194 17.16 2.54 16.77
CA ASP A 194 17.68 3.84 16.31
C ASP A 194 17.26 4.12 14.86
N TYR A 195 16.43 5.14 14.70
CA TYR A 195 15.87 5.57 13.41
C TYR A 195 16.61 6.77 12.79
N SER A 196 17.65 7.29 13.44
CA SER A 196 18.30 8.57 13.08
C SER A 196 18.88 8.58 11.67
N ALA A 197 19.44 7.44 11.24
CA ALA A 197 20.03 7.30 9.92
C ALA A 197 19.01 7.49 8.78
N HIS A 198 17.77 7.02 8.96
CA HIS A 198 16.72 7.11 7.95
C HIS A 198 16.25 8.55 7.74
N LEU A 199 16.10 9.31 8.82
CA LEU A 199 15.78 10.75 8.73
C LEU A 199 16.91 11.53 8.08
N MET A 200 18.16 11.25 8.46
CA MET A 200 19.33 11.90 7.86
C MET A 200 19.40 11.66 6.35
N ILE A 201 19.20 10.42 5.90
CA ILE A 201 19.18 10.10 4.47
C ILE A 201 18.03 10.84 3.77
N LEU A 202 16.83 10.81 4.33
CA LEU A 202 15.65 11.46 3.75
C LEU A 202 15.88 12.96 3.50
N PHE A 203 16.44 13.67 4.49
CA PHE A 203 16.69 15.12 4.37
C PHE A 203 17.99 15.47 3.63
N SER A 204 18.96 14.55 3.52
CA SER A 204 20.14 14.75 2.67
C SER A 204 19.83 14.77 1.17
N LYS A 205 18.63 14.32 0.81
CA LYS A 205 18.11 14.17 -0.55
C LYS A 205 16.74 14.83 -0.67
N GLU A 206 16.60 16.03 -0.12
CA GLU A 206 15.32 16.74 -0.10
C GLU A 206 14.77 16.99 -1.51
N ASP A 207 15.65 17.23 -2.48
CA ASP A 207 15.28 17.38 -3.88
C ASP A 207 14.60 16.11 -4.43
N ASP A 208 15.02 14.91 -3.99
CA ASP A 208 14.49 13.63 -4.49
C ASP A 208 12.99 13.48 -4.22
N PHE A 209 12.42 14.04 -3.13
CA PHE A 209 10.96 14.01 -2.91
C PHE A 209 10.22 15.28 -3.36
N LEU A 210 10.94 16.38 -3.64
CA LEU A 210 10.41 17.60 -4.22
C LEU A 210 10.24 17.49 -5.75
N GLU A 211 11.15 16.77 -6.41
CA GLU A 211 11.22 16.60 -7.87
C GLU A 211 10.53 15.34 -8.40
N ILE A 212 9.98 14.46 -7.55
CA ILE A 212 9.40 13.18 -8.05
C ILE A 212 8.37 13.45 -9.14
N ASP A 213 8.61 12.90 -10.32
CA ASP A 213 7.76 13.11 -11.48
C ASP A 213 6.31 12.75 -11.17
N VAL A 214 5.38 13.64 -11.53
CA VAL A 214 3.95 13.36 -11.48
C VAL A 214 3.68 12.56 -12.73
N SER A 215 3.69 11.23 -12.67
CA SER A 215 3.02 10.45 -13.72
C SER A 215 1.53 10.44 -13.38
N PRO A 216 0.69 11.23 -14.09
CA PRO A 216 -0.73 11.36 -13.78
C PRO A 216 -1.53 10.09 -14.13
N GLU A 217 -0.93 9.12 -14.83
CA GLU A 217 -1.66 8.00 -15.41
C GLU A 217 -2.08 6.94 -14.38
N ASP A 218 -1.36 6.82 -13.25
CA ASP A 218 -1.72 5.87 -12.19
C ASP A 218 -1.22 6.34 -10.81
N SER A 219 -2.07 7.10 -10.11
CA SER A 219 -1.79 7.66 -8.79
C SER A 219 -1.56 6.57 -7.72
N VAL A 220 -2.11 5.37 -7.90
CA VAL A 220 -1.99 4.26 -6.94
C VAL A 220 -0.56 3.75 -6.89
N ILE A 221 0.08 3.56 -8.06
CA ILE A 221 1.45 3.04 -8.14
C ILE A 221 2.52 4.15 -8.10
N CYS A 222 2.13 5.43 -8.12
CA CYS A 222 3.10 6.53 -8.09
C CYS A 222 3.82 6.58 -6.73
N GLU A 223 5.15 6.36 -6.71
CA GLU A 223 5.95 6.35 -5.48
C GLU A 223 5.88 7.71 -4.75
N ARG A 224 5.75 8.83 -5.49
CA ARG A 224 5.48 10.16 -4.91
C ARG A 224 4.19 10.18 -4.12
N THR A 225 3.09 9.76 -4.75
CA THR A 225 1.77 9.76 -4.15
C THR A 225 1.74 8.84 -2.94
N GLN A 226 2.38 7.67 -3.04
CA GLN A 226 2.52 6.76 -1.92
C GLN A 226 3.33 7.37 -0.77
N PHE A 227 4.45 8.05 -1.05
CA PHE A 227 5.25 8.75 -0.03
C PHE A 227 4.45 9.83 0.69
N PHE A 228 3.80 10.75 -0.04
CA PHE A 228 3.04 11.83 0.58
C PHE A 228 1.77 11.34 1.29
N SER A 229 1.15 10.27 0.79
CA SER A 229 0.03 9.59 1.47
C SER A 229 0.47 8.98 2.81
N LEU A 230 1.63 8.31 2.83
CA LEU A 230 2.21 7.74 4.05
C LEU A 230 2.59 8.85 5.04
N LEU A 231 3.24 9.90 4.54
CA LEU A 231 3.65 11.05 5.31
C LEU A 231 2.45 11.72 6.01
N LEU A 232 1.39 12.02 5.24
CA LEU A 232 0.17 12.64 5.77
C LEU A 232 -0.47 11.79 6.87
N SER A 233 -0.49 10.46 6.69
CA SER A 233 -1.11 9.52 7.62
C SER A 233 -0.34 9.40 8.95
N HIS A 234 0.95 9.73 8.97
CA HIS A 234 1.82 9.54 10.12
C HIS A 234 2.51 10.82 10.62
N LEU A 235 2.01 12.01 10.27
CA LEU A 235 2.59 13.29 10.70
C LEU A 235 2.81 13.36 12.22
N ALA A 236 1.86 12.87 13.02
CA ALA A 236 1.95 12.89 14.47
C ALA A 236 3.08 12.00 15.03
N ALA A 237 3.43 10.93 14.32
CA ALA A 237 4.55 10.07 14.67
C ALA A 237 5.88 10.64 14.17
N ILE A 238 5.88 11.43 13.10
CA ILE A 238 7.10 11.91 12.43
C ILE A 238 7.59 13.23 13.03
N ILE A 239 6.70 14.22 13.13
CA ILE A 239 7.04 15.61 13.52
C ILE A 239 7.83 15.68 14.84
N PRO A 240 7.52 14.92 15.91
CA PRO A 240 8.27 14.99 17.17
C PRO A 240 9.77 14.67 17.04
N HIS A 241 10.18 13.98 15.98
CA HIS A 241 11.56 13.57 15.74
C HIS A 241 12.30 14.49 14.77
N LEU A 242 11.66 15.56 14.29
CA LEU A 242 12.23 16.50 13.33
C LEU A 242 12.66 17.81 14.02
N SER A 243 13.74 18.42 13.51
CA SER A 243 14.05 19.81 13.81
C SER A 243 13.01 20.76 13.22
N SER A 244 12.97 22.01 13.69
CA SER A 244 12.06 23.04 13.14
C SER A 244 12.27 23.27 11.64
N LEU A 245 13.53 23.23 11.17
CA LEU A 245 13.85 23.39 9.75
C LEU A 245 13.33 22.20 8.93
N GLN A 246 13.60 20.97 9.37
CA GLN A 246 13.11 19.74 8.71
C GLN A 246 11.59 19.70 8.66
N THR A 247 10.93 20.09 9.74
CA THR A 247 9.46 20.20 9.81
C THR A 247 8.94 21.19 8.76
N LEU A 248 9.57 22.36 8.63
CA LEU A 248 9.18 23.37 7.65
C LEU A 248 9.32 22.86 6.20
N ILE A 249 10.45 22.23 5.88
CA ILE A 249 10.73 21.65 4.55
C ILE A 249 9.67 20.62 4.20
N LEU A 250 9.42 19.68 5.12
CA LEU A 250 8.47 18.61 4.96
C LEU A 250 7.03 19.12 4.77
N MET A 251 6.59 20.06 5.61
CA MET A 251 5.24 20.64 5.51
C MET A 251 5.06 21.44 4.23
N ARG A 252 6.09 22.16 3.78
CA ARG A 252 6.06 22.87 2.49
C ARG A 252 5.92 21.89 1.33
N ALA A 253 6.68 20.81 1.32
CA ALA A 253 6.60 19.77 0.29
C ALA A 253 5.20 19.15 0.23
N LEU A 254 4.63 18.82 1.39
CA LEU A 254 3.30 18.23 1.51
C LEU A 254 2.19 19.19 1.02
N VAL A 255 2.23 20.46 1.42
CA VAL A 255 1.28 21.48 0.94
C VAL A 255 1.39 21.70 -0.56
N GLN A 256 2.61 21.76 -1.10
CA GLN A 256 2.84 21.90 -2.54
C GLN A 256 2.30 20.70 -3.31
N PHE A 257 2.52 19.48 -2.82
CA PHE A 257 2.01 18.26 -3.43
C PHE A 257 0.47 18.27 -3.51
N HIS A 258 -0.22 18.52 -2.39
CA HIS A 258 -1.69 18.52 -2.37
C HIS A 258 -2.31 19.68 -3.14
N SER A 259 -1.66 20.86 -3.13
CA SER A 259 -2.10 22.02 -3.92
C SER A 259 -2.03 21.74 -5.43
N LYS A 260 -0.93 21.14 -5.91
CA LYS A 260 -0.76 20.80 -7.32
C LYS A 260 -1.76 19.73 -7.80
N ASN A 261 -2.15 18.81 -6.92
CA ASN A 261 -3.05 17.71 -7.24
C ASN A 261 -4.54 18.01 -6.95
N GLY A 262 -4.89 19.23 -6.54
CA GLY A 262 -6.27 19.59 -6.21
C GLY A 262 -6.86 18.82 -5.00
N THR A 263 -6.01 18.26 -4.13
CA THR A 263 -6.40 17.40 -3.00
C THR A 263 -6.24 18.10 -1.64
N VAL A 264 -6.37 19.42 -1.62
CA VAL A 264 -6.19 20.26 -0.41
C VAL A 264 -7.18 19.91 0.69
N SER A 265 -8.42 19.53 0.35
CA SER A 265 -9.42 19.06 1.32
C SER A 265 -8.94 17.84 2.10
N ILE A 266 -8.35 16.85 1.41
CA ILE A 266 -7.79 15.63 2.00
C ILE A 266 -6.64 15.98 2.96
N PHE A 267 -5.80 16.94 2.59
CA PHE A 267 -4.72 17.43 3.46
C PHE A 267 -5.26 18.02 4.76
N VAL A 268 -6.29 18.89 4.69
CA VAL A 268 -6.89 19.52 5.87
C VAL A 268 -7.53 18.46 6.79
N GLU A 269 -8.23 17.49 6.21
CA GLU A 269 -8.82 16.37 6.97
C GLU A 269 -7.75 15.46 7.62
N GLY A 270 -6.70 15.12 6.88
CA GLY A 270 -5.59 14.30 7.39
C GLY A 270 -4.82 14.99 8.52
N PHE A 271 -4.54 16.28 8.37
CA PHE A 271 -3.86 17.08 9.39
C PHE A 271 -4.70 17.24 10.67
N THR A 272 -6.02 17.37 10.54
CA THR A 272 -6.90 17.47 11.72
C THR A 272 -7.07 16.14 12.44
N ARG A 273 -7.10 15.00 11.73
CA ARG A 273 -7.14 13.64 12.32
C ARG A 273 -5.85 13.26 13.06
N THR A 274 -4.68 13.61 12.51
CA THR A 274 -3.37 13.28 13.11
C THR A 274 -3.13 13.94 14.47
N ARG A 275 -3.80 15.06 14.78
CA ARG A 275 -3.65 15.75 16.06
C ARG A 275 -4.04 14.92 17.30
N ASN A 276 -4.74 13.79 17.12
CA ASN A 276 -5.31 12.99 18.22
C ASN A 276 -4.76 11.55 18.37
N GLN A 277 -3.81 11.07 17.55
CA GLN A 277 -3.35 9.68 17.60
C GLN A 277 -1.85 9.52 17.28
N LYS A 278 -1.13 8.66 18.04
CA LYS A 278 0.29 8.33 17.81
C LYS A 278 0.53 7.53 16.53
N TYR A 279 -0.42 6.68 16.14
CA TYR A 279 -0.38 5.91 14.89
C TYR A 279 -1.79 5.86 14.30
N ILE A 280 -1.97 6.24 13.03
CA ILE A 280 -3.23 6.04 12.32
C ILE A 280 -3.07 4.76 11.49
N LEU A 281 -3.84 3.73 11.84
CA LEU A 281 -4.15 2.63 10.93
C LEU A 281 -5.29 3.13 10.03
N VAL A 282 -4.99 3.44 8.77
CA VAL A 282 -5.98 3.92 7.78
C VAL A 282 -6.68 2.76 7.10
#